data_AF-A0A3M9MKJ5-F1
#
_entry.id   AF-A0A3M9MKJ5-F1
#
_cell.length_a   1.000
_cell.length_b   1.000
_cell.length_c   1.000
_cell.angle_alpha   90.00
_cell.angle_beta   90.00
_cell.angle_gamma   90.00
#
_symmetry.space_group_name_H-M   'P 1'
#
loop_
_entity.id
_entity.type
_entity.pdbx_description
1 polymer ?
#
loop_
_entity_poly.entity_id
_entity_poly.type
_entity_poly.pdbx_seq_one_letter_code
_entity_poly.pdbx_strand_id
1 'polypeptide(L)'
;MPCEQNLEGLIREVQLGSVVIQNEKFTFMLESIPLPSTRSVMRYETKNSFNRTFYVIEHNPELDIIDTLWYGYASQNDLRAAMEVGLKVLEETNCAYKLNDNIAFNGPWAEAVKWLEKDWLPRAMQAGLRFLAHVASPHSFGEASGEAMEVSLIGQKLKYKMFRSRQEALDWLKACQEEQVAIGQ
;
A
#
# COMPACT_ATOMS: atom_id res chain seq x y z
N MET A 1 46.45 -4.03 -22.33
CA MET A 1 46.72 -3.12 -21.18
C MET A 1 47.71 -2.06 -21.63
N PRO A 2 47.70 -0.85 -21.06
CA PRO A 2 46.64 -0.15 -20.31
C PRO A 2 46.24 1.13 -21.10
N CYS A 3 45.37 2.06 -20.71
CA CYS A 3 45.08 2.70 -19.41
C CYS A 3 43.78 3.51 -19.66
N GLU A 4 42.69 3.24 -18.95
CA GLU A 4 42.24 3.98 -17.74
C GLU A 4 41.98 5.48 -18.00
N GLN A 5 40.70 5.89 -18.02
CA GLN A 5 39.92 6.46 -16.90
C GLN A 5 39.89 7.98 -17.00
N ASN A 6 38.70 8.60 -17.12
CA ASN A 6 38.03 9.15 -15.94
C ASN A 6 36.67 9.77 -16.27
N LEU A 7 35.72 9.55 -15.35
CA LEU A 7 34.54 10.37 -15.12
C LEU A 7 34.96 11.80 -14.77
N GLU A 8 34.19 12.79 -15.19
CA GLU A 8 33.66 13.95 -14.45
C GLU A 8 32.87 14.74 -15.53
N GLY A 9 31.56 14.92 -15.46
CA GLY A 9 30.84 15.68 -14.44
C GLY A 9 30.04 16.77 -15.16
N LEU A 10 29.00 17.28 -14.49
CA LEU A 10 28.28 18.52 -14.81
C LEU A 10 27.11 18.44 -15.81
N ILE A 11 26.00 17.90 -15.30
CA ILE A 11 24.68 18.54 -15.45
C ILE A 11 24.84 20.02 -15.05
N ARG A 12 24.79 20.96 -16.00
CA ARG A 12 24.39 22.35 -15.75
C ARG A 12 23.78 23.00 -17.00
N GLU A 13 22.63 23.62 -16.74
CA GLU A 13 22.11 24.81 -17.43
C GLU A 13 21.79 24.69 -18.92
N VAL A 14 20.53 24.33 -19.22
CA VAL A 14 19.89 24.89 -20.42
C VAL A 14 19.15 26.14 -20.01
N GLN A 15 19.82 27.24 -20.28
CA GLN A 15 19.39 28.63 -20.22
C GLN A 15 18.00 28.81 -20.84
N LEU A 16 17.10 29.49 -20.12
CA LEU A 16 15.91 30.13 -20.67
C LEU A 16 16.34 31.18 -21.70
N GLY A 17 16.53 30.73 -22.94
CA GLY A 17 16.75 31.58 -24.10
C GLY A 17 15.44 31.78 -24.84
N SER A 18 14.88 32.97 -24.74
CA SER A 18 13.80 33.43 -25.61
C SER A 18 14.27 33.40 -27.07
N VAL A 19 13.89 32.36 -27.82
CA VAL A 19 14.03 32.36 -29.27
C VAL A 19 12.73 32.91 -29.85
N VAL A 20 12.78 34.19 -30.24
CA VAL A 20 11.74 34.80 -31.07
C VAL A 20 11.94 34.30 -32.49
N ILE A 21 11.08 33.39 -32.96
CA ILE A 21 10.95 33.09 -34.38
C ILE A 21 9.70 33.81 -34.89
N GLN A 22 9.92 34.83 -35.72
CA GLN A 22 8.86 35.52 -36.47
C GLN A 22 8.40 34.66 -37.64
N ASN A 23 7.08 34.61 -37.81
CA ASN A 23 6.32 34.32 -39.03
C ASN A 23 6.68 33.05 -39.82
N GLU A 24 5.85 32.01 -39.70
CA GLU A 24 4.94 31.58 -40.77
C GLU A 24 3.69 30.91 -40.14
N LYS A 25 2.53 31.09 -40.78
CA LYS A 25 1.23 30.61 -40.30
C LYS A 25 1.17 29.08 -40.26
N PHE A 26 1.44 28.49 -39.10
CA PHE A 26 0.95 27.16 -38.75
C PHE A 26 -0.17 27.29 -37.72
N THR A 27 -1.41 27.17 -38.18
CA THR A 27 -2.55 26.92 -37.30
C THR A 27 -2.40 25.49 -36.78
N PHE A 28 -1.67 25.32 -35.69
CA PHE A 28 -1.74 24.08 -34.91
C PHE A 28 -3.11 24.06 -34.24
N MET A 29 -4.03 23.27 -34.80
CA MET A 29 -5.16 22.78 -34.03
C MET A 29 -4.57 21.95 -32.90
N LEU A 30 -4.56 22.51 -31.69
CA LEU A 30 -4.36 21.75 -30.47
C LEU A 30 -5.56 20.81 -30.31
N GLU A 31 -5.53 19.69 -31.02
CA GLU A 31 -6.33 18.54 -30.61
C GLU A 31 -5.96 18.26 -29.16
N SER A 32 -6.97 18.36 -28.31
CA SER A 32 -6.85 18.19 -26.87
C SER A 32 -6.35 16.76 -26.62
N ILE A 33 -5.05 16.60 -26.38
CA ILE A 33 -4.50 15.32 -25.93
C ILE A 33 -5.26 14.99 -24.65
N PRO A 34 -6.08 13.92 -24.60
CA PRO A 34 -6.74 13.57 -23.37
C PRO A 34 -5.64 13.21 -22.36
N LEU A 35 -5.58 13.95 -21.25
CA LEU A 35 -4.73 13.58 -20.12
C LEU A 35 -5.03 12.10 -19.78
N PRO A 36 -4.00 11.26 -19.54
CA PRO A 36 -4.25 9.90 -19.09
C PRO A 36 -5.13 9.99 -17.86
N SER A 37 -6.30 9.36 -17.92
CA SER A 37 -7.26 9.32 -16.82
C SER A 37 -6.54 8.71 -15.61
N THR A 38 -6.11 9.55 -14.68
CA THR A 38 -5.57 9.11 -13.41
C THR A 38 -6.65 8.27 -12.75
N ARG A 39 -6.40 6.95 -12.59
CA ARG A 39 -7.28 6.12 -11.76
C ARG A 39 -7.32 6.77 -10.39
N SER A 40 -8.52 7.12 -9.92
CA SER A 40 -8.67 7.85 -8.67
C SER A 40 -8.17 6.98 -7.52
N VAL A 41 -7.30 7.53 -6.69
CA VAL A 41 -6.89 6.92 -5.42
C VAL A 41 -8.11 6.86 -4.50
N MET A 42 -8.35 5.69 -3.90
CA MET A 42 -9.41 5.49 -2.92
C MET A 42 -8.80 5.54 -1.53
N ARG A 43 -9.15 6.55 -0.74
CA ARG A 43 -8.59 6.77 0.60
C ARG A 43 -9.68 7.02 1.63
N TYR A 44 -9.60 6.32 2.76
CA TYR A 44 -10.49 6.52 3.90
C TYR A 44 -9.69 6.66 5.20
N GLU A 45 -10.24 7.44 6.13
CA GLU A 45 -9.70 7.61 7.47
C GLU A 45 -10.77 7.32 8.51
N THR A 46 -10.42 6.51 9.51
CA THR A 46 -11.31 6.15 10.62
C THR A 46 -10.80 6.78 11.91
N LYS A 47 -11.73 7.39 12.63
CA LYS A 47 -11.48 8.03 13.93
C LYS A 47 -12.00 7.16 15.07
N ASN A 48 -11.26 7.15 16.17
CA ASN A 48 -11.65 6.42 17.38
C ASN A 48 -12.67 7.23 18.19
N SER A 49 -13.12 6.67 19.31
CA SER A 49 -14.00 7.34 20.28
C SER A 49 -13.51 8.70 20.81
N PHE A 50 -12.21 9.00 20.71
CA PHE A 50 -11.62 10.30 21.07
C PHE A 50 -11.51 11.27 19.88
N ASN A 51 -12.15 10.96 18.75
CA ASN A 51 -12.10 11.73 17.50
C ASN A 51 -10.67 11.88 16.93
N ARG A 52 -9.78 10.93 17.22
CA ARG A 52 -8.42 10.87 16.67
C ARG A 52 -8.35 9.81 15.57
N THR A 53 -7.74 10.16 14.43
CA THR A 53 -7.47 9.18 13.37
C THR A 53 -6.54 8.10 13.89
N PHE A 54 -6.98 6.85 13.82
CA PHE A 54 -6.20 5.68 14.25
C PHE A 54 -5.99 4.67 13.13
N TYR A 55 -6.74 4.81 12.04
CA TYR A 55 -6.65 3.94 10.89
C TYR A 55 -6.81 4.76 9.62
N VAL A 56 -5.90 4.55 8.69
CA VAL A 56 -5.94 5.10 7.33
C VAL A 56 -5.82 3.92 6.38
N ILE A 57 -6.64 3.91 5.34
CA ILE A 57 -6.53 2.96 4.24
C ILE A 57 -6.49 3.71 2.92
N GLU A 58 -5.62 3.27 2.02
CA GLU A 58 -5.46 3.81 0.69
C GLU A 58 -5.23 2.67 -0.31
N HIS A 59 -6.00 2.63 -1.40
CA HIS A 59 -5.67 1.79 -2.55
C HIS A 59 -4.86 2.62 -3.54
N ASN A 60 -3.65 2.15 -3.83
CA ASN A 60 -2.83 2.70 -4.90
C ASN A 60 -3.13 1.93 -6.20
N PRO A 61 -3.82 2.54 -7.18
CA PRO A 61 -4.25 1.84 -8.39
C PRO A 61 -3.11 1.60 -9.40
N GLU A 62 -1.97 2.27 -9.25
CA GLU A 62 -0.79 2.05 -10.10
C GLU A 62 -0.01 0.82 -9.63
N LEU A 63 0.13 0.67 -8.32
CA LEU A 63 0.79 -0.49 -7.71
C LEU A 63 -0.15 -1.67 -7.51
N ASP A 64 -1.47 -1.44 -7.57
CA ASP A 64 -2.51 -2.37 -7.14
C ASP A 64 -2.22 -2.98 -5.77
N ILE A 65 -1.97 -2.10 -4.79
CA ILE A 65 -1.73 -2.44 -3.39
C ILE A 65 -2.67 -1.60 -2.52
N ILE A 66 -3.33 -2.26 -1.55
CA ILE A 66 -3.98 -1.58 -0.44
C ILE A 66 -2.97 -1.35 0.68
N ASP A 67 -2.69 -0.09 0.99
CA ASP A 67 -1.87 0.33 2.10
C ASP A 67 -2.74 0.70 3.30
N THR A 68 -2.42 0.18 4.47
CA THR A 68 -3.09 0.60 5.71
C THR A 68 -2.11 1.00 6.78
N LEU A 69 -2.40 2.11 7.43
CA LEU A 69 -1.61 2.68 8.51
C LEU A 69 -2.44 2.68 9.79
N TRP A 70 -1.88 2.13 10.85
CA TRP A 70 -2.49 2.10 12.17
C TRP A 70 -1.71 3.00 13.14
N TYR A 71 -2.44 3.81 13.90
CA TYR A 71 -1.87 4.82 14.81
C TYR A 71 -2.49 4.76 16.19
N GLY A 72 -1.67 5.01 17.21
CA GLY A 72 -2.15 5.28 18.56
C GLY A 72 -2.91 4.12 19.17
N TYR A 73 -4.11 4.38 19.68
CA TYR A 73 -4.93 3.41 20.39
C TYR A 73 -6.35 3.39 19.84
N ALA A 74 -6.93 2.20 19.81
CA ALA A 74 -8.32 1.97 19.45
C ALA A 74 -8.90 0.82 20.27
N SER A 75 -10.18 0.95 20.64
CA SER A 75 -10.93 -0.09 21.33
C SER A 75 -11.29 -1.23 20.38
N GLN A 76 -11.65 -2.40 20.90
CA GLN A 76 -12.10 -3.54 20.07
C GLN A 76 -13.23 -3.19 19.09
N ASN A 77 -14.14 -2.29 19.46
CA ASN A 77 -15.20 -1.83 18.58
C ASN A 77 -14.68 -0.92 17.47
N ASP A 78 -13.73 -0.02 17.79
CA ASP A 78 -13.05 0.82 16.81
C ASP A 78 -12.28 -0.07 15.80
N LEU A 79 -11.58 -1.10 16.29
CA LEU A 79 -10.86 -2.07 15.48
C LEU A 79 -11.78 -2.76 14.46
N ARG A 80 -12.93 -3.30 14.92
CA ARG A 80 -13.92 -3.93 14.04
C ARG A 80 -14.46 -2.94 13.01
N ALA A 81 -14.81 -1.73 13.42
CA ALA A 81 -15.30 -0.70 12.50
C ALA A 81 -14.27 -0.36 11.41
N ALA A 82 -12.98 -0.24 11.78
CA ALA A 82 -11.91 -0.03 10.81
C ALA A 82 -11.76 -1.21 9.83
N MET A 83 -11.89 -2.45 10.29
CA MET A 83 -11.83 -3.63 9.41
C MET A 83 -12.99 -3.68 8.42
N GLU A 84 -14.20 -3.24 8.82
CA GLU A 84 -15.33 -3.13 7.88
C GLU A 84 -15.09 -2.03 6.83
N VAL A 85 -14.46 -0.91 7.20
CA VAL A 85 -14.04 0.10 6.21
C VAL A 85 -13.03 -0.51 5.23
N GLY A 86 -12.04 -1.25 5.73
CA GLY A 86 -11.06 -1.89 4.85
C GLY A 86 -11.61 -3.03 4.00
N LEU A 87 -12.65 -3.72 4.47
CA LEU A 87 -13.35 -4.71 3.66
C LEU A 87 -14.06 -4.07 2.48
N LYS A 88 -14.69 -2.90 2.65
CA LYS A 88 -15.31 -2.17 1.53
C LYS A 88 -14.30 -1.83 0.44
N VAL A 89 -13.11 -1.37 0.83
CA VAL A 89 -12.02 -1.08 -0.12
C VAL A 89 -11.60 -2.36 -0.87
N LEU A 90 -11.48 -3.48 -0.16
CA LEU A 90 -11.19 -4.77 -0.79
C LEU A 90 -12.29 -5.18 -1.77
N GLU A 91 -13.56 -5.08 -1.39
CA GLU A 91 -14.71 -5.45 -2.24
C GLU A 91 -14.81 -4.58 -3.50
N GLU A 92 -14.55 -3.27 -3.37
CA GLU A 92 -14.60 -2.32 -4.48
C GLU A 92 -13.41 -2.48 -5.46
N THR A 93 -12.23 -2.81 -4.94
CA THR A 93 -10.99 -2.88 -5.75
C THR A 93 -10.66 -4.29 -6.23
N ASN A 94 -11.15 -5.32 -5.54
CA ASN A 94 -10.73 -6.72 -5.69
C ASN A 94 -9.21 -6.92 -5.56
N CYS A 95 -8.53 -6.02 -4.85
CA CYS A 95 -7.08 -5.99 -4.74
C CYS A 95 -6.57 -7.19 -3.93
N ALA A 96 -5.62 -7.93 -4.50
CA ALA A 96 -5.09 -9.14 -3.86
C ALA A 96 -3.95 -8.86 -2.85
N TYR A 97 -3.39 -7.65 -2.85
CA TYR A 97 -2.17 -7.30 -2.15
C TYR A 97 -2.43 -6.22 -1.10
N LYS A 98 -2.12 -6.53 0.16
CA LYS A 98 -2.32 -5.60 1.26
C LYS A 98 -1.07 -5.44 2.11
N LEU A 99 -0.69 -4.20 2.35
CA LEU A 99 0.29 -3.81 3.37
C LEU A 99 -0.43 -3.37 4.65
N ASN A 100 0.05 -3.82 5.79
CA ASN A 100 -0.52 -3.57 7.11
C ASN A 100 0.52 -3.01 8.06
N ASP A 101 0.63 -1.69 8.12
CA ASP A 101 1.62 -1.01 8.95
C ASP A 101 1.08 -0.67 10.33
N ASN A 102 1.70 -1.28 11.32
CA ASN A 102 1.37 -1.16 12.74
C ASN A 102 2.54 -0.58 13.56
N ILE A 103 3.54 0.05 12.92
CA ILE A 103 4.69 0.64 13.61
C ILE A 103 4.24 1.67 14.66
N ALA A 104 3.25 2.51 14.32
CA ALA A 104 2.75 3.56 15.20
C ALA A 104 1.54 3.14 16.06
N PHE A 105 1.14 1.86 16.00
CA PHE A 105 -0.02 1.34 16.71
C PHE A 105 0.36 0.73 18.06
N ASN A 106 -0.40 1.09 19.09
CA ASN A 106 -0.13 0.75 20.48
C ASN A 106 -1.33 0.09 21.16
N GLY A 107 -2.23 -0.55 20.40
CA GLY A 107 -3.42 -1.22 20.91
C GLY A 107 -3.31 -2.75 20.98
N PRO A 108 -4.05 -3.42 21.88
CA PRO A 108 -4.04 -4.87 22.01
C PRO A 108 -4.88 -5.53 20.89
N TRP A 109 -4.31 -5.70 19.70
CA TRP A 109 -5.01 -6.32 18.56
C TRP A 109 -5.02 -7.85 18.59
N ALA A 110 -4.12 -8.49 19.34
CA ALA A 110 -4.03 -9.96 19.39
C ALA A 110 -5.36 -10.64 19.75
N GLU A 111 -6.18 -10.02 20.59
CA GLU A 111 -7.52 -10.53 20.94
C GLU A 111 -8.54 -10.46 19.78
N ALA A 112 -8.35 -9.53 18.83
CA ALA A 112 -9.20 -9.38 17.66
C ALA A 112 -8.97 -10.48 16.61
N VAL A 113 -7.82 -11.19 16.66
CA VAL A 113 -7.46 -12.23 15.68
C VAL A 113 -8.53 -13.30 15.57
N LYS A 114 -9.10 -13.79 16.68
CA LYS A 114 -10.18 -14.80 16.65
C LYS A 114 -11.42 -14.35 15.88
N TRP A 115 -11.79 -13.07 16.03
CA TRP A 115 -12.90 -12.51 15.27
C TRP A 115 -12.53 -12.35 13.79
N LEU A 116 -11.30 -11.89 13.51
CA LEU A 116 -10.80 -11.77 12.15
C LEU A 116 -10.83 -13.10 11.42
N GLU A 117 -10.34 -14.18 12.03
CA GLU A 117 -10.32 -15.52 11.41
C GLU A 117 -11.73 -16.02 11.07
N LYS A 118 -12.68 -15.81 11.97
CA LYS A 118 -14.04 -16.36 11.84
C LYS A 118 -14.91 -15.56 10.88
N ASP A 119 -14.78 -14.24 10.89
CA ASP A 119 -15.77 -13.34 10.30
C ASP A 119 -15.21 -12.51 9.16
N TRP A 120 -14.06 -11.86 9.38
CA TRP A 120 -13.47 -10.97 8.38
C TRP A 120 -12.71 -11.72 7.28
N LEU A 121 -11.89 -12.72 7.63
CA LEU A 121 -10.99 -13.42 6.71
C LEU A 121 -11.75 -14.08 5.55
N PRO A 122 -12.87 -14.81 5.75
CA PRO A 122 -13.62 -15.39 4.64
C PRO A 122 -14.10 -14.32 3.64
N ARG A 123 -14.59 -13.17 4.15
CA ARG A 123 -15.07 -12.05 3.33
C ARG A 123 -13.92 -11.36 2.60
N ALA A 124 -12.80 -11.11 3.28
CA ALA A 124 -11.61 -10.51 2.67
C ALA A 124 -11.04 -11.38 1.54
N MET A 125 -11.00 -12.71 1.74
CA MET A 125 -10.57 -13.64 0.69
C MET A 125 -11.56 -13.68 -0.48
N GLN A 126 -12.87 -13.63 -0.22
CA GLN A 126 -13.87 -13.54 -1.28
C GLN A 126 -13.71 -12.25 -2.09
N ALA A 127 -13.37 -11.15 -1.43
CA ALA A 127 -13.06 -9.85 -2.02
C ALA A 127 -11.67 -9.78 -2.67
N GLY A 128 -10.96 -10.89 -2.84
CA GLY A 128 -9.72 -10.96 -3.61
C GLY A 128 -8.43 -11.00 -2.80
N LEU A 129 -8.43 -10.74 -1.49
CA LEU A 129 -7.20 -10.70 -0.69
C LEU A 129 -6.46 -12.05 -0.72
N ARG A 130 -5.16 -12.03 -1.05
CA ARG A 130 -4.28 -13.22 -1.08
C ARG A 130 -2.96 -13.00 -0.34
N PHE A 131 -2.42 -11.79 -0.40
CA PHE A 131 -1.10 -11.45 0.16
C PHE A 131 -1.24 -10.39 1.23
N LEU A 132 -0.63 -10.64 2.39
CA LEU A 132 -0.67 -9.73 3.52
C LEU A 132 0.75 -9.52 4.05
N ALA A 133 1.30 -8.33 3.80
CA ALA A 133 2.54 -7.88 4.41
C ALA A 133 2.23 -7.12 5.70
N HIS A 134 2.81 -7.53 6.82
CA HIS A 134 2.61 -6.88 8.11
C HIS A 134 3.89 -6.20 8.58
N VAL A 135 3.83 -4.92 8.92
CA VAL A 135 4.99 -4.14 9.35
C VAL A 135 4.83 -3.76 10.81
N ALA A 136 5.84 -4.05 11.63
CA ALA A 136 5.82 -3.69 13.04
C ALA A 136 7.23 -3.52 13.63
N SER A 137 7.33 -2.65 14.63
CA SER A 137 8.56 -2.45 15.41
C SER A 137 8.84 -3.64 16.33
N PRO A 138 10.12 -3.98 16.60
CA PRO A 138 10.47 -5.01 17.59
C PRO A 138 9.93 -4.68 18.98
N HIS A 139 9.51 -5.72 19.70
CA HIS A 139 8.97 -5.67 21.06
C HIS A 139 7.74 -4.75 21.21
N SER A 140 6.98 -4.56 20.11
CA SER A 140 5.78 -3.72 20.08
C SER A 140 4.50 -4.55 20.14
N PHE A 141 3.37 -3.91 20.46
CA PHE A 141 2.05 -4.53 20.31
C PHE A 141 1.76 -4.94 18.86
N GLY A 142 2.26 -4.17 17.89
CA GLY A 142 2.15 -4.51 16.47
C GLY A 142 2.88 -5.80 16.11
N GLU A 143 4.04 -6.07 16.73
CA GLU A 143 4.79 -7.32 16.52
C GLU A 143 4.00 -8.51 17.09
N ALA A 144 3.60 -8.45 18.36
CA ALA A 144 2.82 -9.52 18.98
C ALA A 144 1.52 -9.82 18.22
N SER A 145 0.88 -8.80 17.67
CA SER A 145 -0.32 -8.96 16.83
C SER A 145 0.00 -9.62 15.48
N GLY A 146 1.15 -9.28 14.89
CA GLY A 146 1.62 -9.90 13.67
C GLY A 146 1.97 -11.38 13.87
N GLU A 147 2.65 -11.72 14.95
CA GLU A 147 2.98 -13.11 15.31
C GLU A 147 1.71 -13.92 15.55
N ALA A 148 0.73 -13.35 16.25
CA ALA A 148 -0.57 -13.97 16.45
C ALA A 148 -1.29 -14.22 15.12
N MET A 149 -1.23 -13.29 14.16
CA MET A 149 -1.81 -13.50 12.82
C MET A 149 -1.07 -14.55 12.01
N GLU A 150 0.25 -14.63 12.11
CA GLU A 150 1.10 -15.59 11.39
C GLU A 150 0.74 -17.04 11.73
N VAL A 151 0.56 -17.35 13.02
CA VAL A 151 0.22 -18.71 13.48
C VAL A 151 -1.27 -19.04 13.36
N SER A 152 -2.11 -18.03 13.12
CA SER A 152 -3.56 -18.15 12.99
C SER A 152 -3.98 -18.70 11.62
N LEU A 153 -5.29 -18.89 11.42
CA LEU A 153 -5.89 -19.22 10.13
C LEU A 153 -5.57 -18.17 9.06
N ILE A 154 -5.31 -16.91 9.44
CA ILE A 154 -4.91 -15.85 8.50
C ILE A 154 -3.59 -16.22 7.82
N GLY A 155 -2.54 -16.52 8.59
CA GLY A 155 -1.24 -16.93 8.05
C GLY A 155 -1.26 -18.28 7.34
N GLN A 156 -2.24 -19.15 7.65
CA GLN A 156 -2.44 -20.41 6.93
C GLN A 156 -3.16 -20.25 5.58
N LYS A 157 -4.02 -19.23 5.44
CA LYS A 157 -4.87 -19.03 4.25
C LYS A 157 -4.35 -17.97 3.29
N LEU A 158 -3.64 -16.97 3.81
CA LEU A 158 -3.01 -15.92 3.03
C LEU A 158 -1.50 -16.20 2.93
N LYS A 159 -0.88 -15.76 1.83
CA LYS A 159 0.58 -15.58 1.82
C LYS A 159 0.89 -14.40 2.74
N TYR A 160 1.34 -14.71 3.95
CA TYR A 160 1.59 -13.75 5.01
C TYR A 160 3.08 -13.63 5.29
N LYS A 161 3.56 -12.41 5.54
CA LYS A 161 4.94 -12.19 5.99
C LYS A 161 5.07 -10.92 6.83
N MET A 162 5.88 -11.00 7.88
CA MET A 162 6.22 -9.85 8.72
C MET A 162 7.51 -9.16 8.28
N PHE A 163 7.54 -7.84 8.47
CA PHE A 163 8.64 -6.95 8.10
C PHE A 163 8.89 -5.90 9.17
N ARG A 164 10.10 -5.34 9.15
CA ARG A 164 10.52 -4.24 10.04
C ARG A 164 10.47 -2.88 9.37
N SER A 165 10.48 -2.86 8.04
CA SER A 165 10.39 -1.65 7.25
C SER A 165 9.25 -1.75 6.24
N ARG A 166 8.58 -0.62 5.98
CA ARG A 166 7.56 -0.52 4.93
C ARG A 166 8.14 -0.83 3.55
N GLN A 167 9.39 -0.42 3.32
CA GLN A 167 10.06 -0.62 2.04
C GLN A 167 10.21 -2.10 1.71
N GLU A 168 10.74 -2.90 2.64
CA GLU A 168 10.87 -4.36 2.44
C GLU A 168 9.52 -5.04 2.21
N ALA A 169 8.48 -4.59 2.92
CA ALA A 169 7.13 -5.11 2.76
C ALA A 169 6.57 -4.81 1.35
N LEU A 170 6.75 -3.59 0.86
CA LEU A 170 6.34 -3.19 -0.49
C LEU A 170 7.11 -3.95 -1.56
N ASP A 171 8.43 -4.09 -1.40
CA ASP A 171 9.27 -4.80 -2.36
C ASP A 171 8.88 -6.28 -2.43
N TRP A 172 8.56 -6.89 -1.29
CA TRP A 172 8.05 -8.27 -1.27
C TRP A 172 6.68 -8.41 -1.95
N LEU A 173 5.75 -7.48 -1.72
CA LEU A 173 4.45 -7.50 -2.40
C LEU A 173 4.60 -7.38 -3.92
N LYS A 174 5.48 -6.50 -4.40
CA LYS A 174 5.81 -6.36 -5.82
C LYS A 174 6.42 -7.63 -6.40
N ALA A 175 7.38 -8.24 -5.71
CA ALA A 175 7.96 -9.52 -6.13
C ALA A 175 6.89 -10.64 -6.21
N CYS A 176 5.93 -10.65 -5.28
CA CYS A 176 4.78 -11.55 -5.35
C CYS A 176 3.86 -11.27 -6.54
N GLN A 177 3.67 -10.01 -6.94
CA GLN A 177 2.92 -9.66 -8.16
C GLN A 177 3.61 -10.21 -9.41
N GLU A 178 4.91 -9.99 -9.53
CA GLU A 178 5.72 -10.48 -10.66
C GLU A 178 5.67 -12.02 -10.76
N GLU A 179 5.78 -12.72 -9.63
CA GLU A 179 5.65 -14.18 -9.57
C GLU A 179 4.25 -14.66 -10.02
N GLN A 180 3.18 -14.00 -9.59
CA GLN A 180 1.82 -14.37 -10.02
C GLN A 180 1.60 -14.16 -11.52
N VAL A 181 2.15 -13.09 -12.10
CA VAL A 181 2.09 -12.84 -13.55
C VAL A 181 2.84 -13.94 -14.30
N ALA A 182 3.99 -14.40 -13.81
CA ALA A 182 4.77 -15.46 -14.44
C ALA A 182 4.09 -16.85 -14.37
N ILE A 183 3.33 -17.14 -13.30
CA ILE A 183 2.59 -18.41 -13.15
C ILE A 183 1.28 -18.41 -13.96
N GLY A 184 0.69 -17.24 -14.20
CA GLY A 184 -0.55 -17.08 -14.97
C GLY A 184 -0.37 -17.04 -16.49
N GLN A 185 0.87 -17.13 -17.00
CA GLN A 185 1.23 -17.27 -18.42
C GLN A 185 1.51 -18.72 -18.77
#